data_AF-A0A3C1SET3-F1
#
_entry.id   AF-A0A3C1SET3-F1
#
_cell.length_a   1.000
_cell.length_b   1.000
_cell.length_c   1.000
_cell.angle_alpha   90.00
_cell.angle_beta   90.00
_cell.angle_gamma   90.00
#
_symmetry.space_group_name_H-M   'P 1'
#
loop_
_entity.id
_entity.type
_entity.pdbx_description
1 polymer ?
#
loop_
_entity_poly.entity_id
_entity_poly.type
_entity_poly.pdbx_seq_one_letter_code
_entity_poly.pdbx_strand_id
1 'polypeptide(L)'
;VLTRSYPRGMDTEVFSFNALSEAFYEAVESHEREHVTPFIYRQPHRYRLGNVSFHEDQSRHRWTLDTPEDYDLICRITELLYPKNPMFTLEDILVLFEKYPDLFLINAHISQKEFR
;
A
#
# COMPACT_ATOMS: atom_id res chain seq x y z
N VAL A 1 4.46 -1.95 15.25
CA VAL A 1 4.20 -3.42 15.28
C VAL A 1 4.02 -3.97 13.87
N LEU A 2 3.33 -3.24 12.98
CA LEU A 2 3.21 -3.61 11.58
C LEU A 2 4.29 -2.88 10.75
N THR A 3 5.02 -3.63 9.93
CA THR A 3 6.08 -3.09 9.08
C THR A 3 5.64 -3.22 7.62
N ARG A 4 5.82 -2.15 6.85
CA ARG A 4 5.58 -2.17 5.41
C ARG A 4 6.77 -2.82 4.73
N SER A 5 6.53 -3.87 3.97
CA SER A 5 7.50 -4.54 3.09
C SER A 5 7.05 -4.58 1.64
N TYR A 6 5.74 -4.50 1.39
CA TYR A 6 5.19 -4.37 0.05
C TYR A 6 5.26 -2.92 -0.47
N PRO A 7 5.27 -2.73 -1.81
CA PRO A 7 5.08 -1.43 -2.44
C PRO A 7 3.86 -0.70 -1.90
N ARG A 8 3.94 0.62 -1.82
CA ARG A 8 2.76 1.45 -1.51
C ARG A 8 1.76 1.35 -2.66
N GLY A 9 0.48 1.20 -2.33
CA GLY A 9 -0.58 0.91 -3.29
C GLY A 9 -0.95 -0.58 -3.39
N MET A 10 -0.17 -1.45 -2.72
CA MET A 10 -0.46 -2.89 -2.55
C MET A 10 -0.90 -3.21 -1.11
N ASP A 11 -1.45 -2.22 -0.41
CA ASP A 11 -1.87 -2.36 0.98
C ASP A 11 -3.09 -3.29 1.08
N THR A 12 -3.03 -4.27 1.97
CA THR A 12 -4.16 -5.17 2.27
C THR A 12 -4.26 -5.36 3.77
N GLU A 13 -5.45 -5.14 4.30
CA GLU A 13 -5.76 -5.30 5.72
C GLU A 13 -6.91 -6.29 5.87
N VAL A 14 -6.76 -7.24 6.80
CA VAL A 14 -7.78 -8.24 7.11
C VAL A 14 -8.02 -8.22 8.61
N PHE A 15 -9.28 -8.06 9.00
CA PHE A 15 -9.71 -8.02 10.39
C PHE A 15 -11.10 -8.66 10.52
N SER A 16 -11.44 -9.09 11.74
CA SER A 16 -12.75 -9.68 11.99
C SER A 16 -13.84 -8.61 11.96
N PHE A 17 -15.07 -9.02 11.64
CA PHE A 17 -16.24 -8.14 11.76
C PHE A 17 -16.37 -7.54 13.17
N ASN A 18 -16.06 -8.32 14.21
CA ASN A 18 -16.12 -7.82 15.59
C ASN A 18 -15.16 -6.65 15.82
N ALA A 19 -13.91 -6.73 15.35
CA ALA A 19 -12.96 -5.64 15.47
C ALA A 19 -13.41 -4.39 14.69
N LEU A 20 -14.00 -4.57 13.51
CA LEU A 20 -14.59 -3.46 12.75
C LEU A 20 -15.78 -2.82 13.46
N SER A 21 -16.66 -3.63 14.06
CA SER A 21 -17.82 -3.17 14.83
C SER A 21 -17.39 -2.34 16.04
N GLU A 22 -16.41 -2.83 16.80
CA GLU A 22 -15.83 -2.09 17.92
C GLU A 22 -15.23 -0.76 17.46
N ALA A 23 -14.45 -0.75 16.37
CA ALA A 23 -13.91 0.49 15.79
C ALA A 23 -15.01 1.48 15.39
N PHE A 24 -16.12 1.00 14.82
CA PHE A 24 -17.23 1.87 14.42
C PHE A 24 -17.92 2.54 15.62
N TYR A 25 -18.14 1.82 16.71
CA TYR A 25 -18.87 2.35 17.88
C TYR A 25 -17.98 3.15 18.84
N GLU A 26 -16.68 2.84 18.90
CA GLU A 26 -15.79 3.36 19.94
C GLU A 26 -14.76 4.36 19.45
N ALA A 27 -14.50 4.45 18.13
CA ALA A 27 -13.57 5.46 17.59
C ALA A 27 -14.15 6.88 17.74
N VAL A 28 -13.42 7.74 18.45
CA VAL A 28 -13.82 9.14 18.70
C VAL A 28 -13.01 10.10 17.82
N GLU A 29 -11.77 9.74 17.49
CA GLU A 29 -10.88 10.60 16.71
C GLU A 29 -11.28 10.60 15.23
N SER A 30 -11.23 11.77 14.57
CA SER A 30 -11.67 11.89 13.17
C SER A 30 -10.86 11.02 12.22
N HIS A 31 -9.53 10.93 12.40
CA HIS A 31 -8.67 10.10 11.56
C HIS A 31 -8.90 8.60 11.80
N GLU A 32 -9.33 8.18 12.99
CA GLU A 32 -9.70 6.79 13.25
C GLU A 32 -10.97 6.42 12.49
N ARG A 33 -11.93 7.35 12.39
CA ARG A 33 -13.16 7.14 11.63
C ARG A 33 -12.95 7.20 10.12
N GLU A 34 -12.02 8.03 9.66
CA GLU A 34 -11.67 8.15 8.24
C GLU A 34 -10.85 6.95 7.74
N HIS A 35 -9.81 6.55 8.48
CA HIS A 35 -8.88 5.51 8.06
C HIS A 35 -9.18 4.14 8.67
N VAL A 36 -10.15 4.03 9.58
CA VAL A 36 -10.70 2.80 10.18
C VAL A 36 -9.70 2.01 11.03
N THR A 37 -8.62 1.50 10.44
CA THR A 37 -7.66 0.61 11.11
C THR A 37 -6.75 1.25 12.16
N PRO A 38 -6.53 2.59 12.22
CA PRO A 38 -5.77 3.19 13.34
C PRO A 38 -6.32 2.85 14.71
N PHE A 39 -7.65 2.80 14.87
CA PHE A 39 -8.28 2.40 16.13
C PHE A 39 -7.82 1.00 16.58
N ILE A 40 -7.68 0.07 15.63
CA ILE A 40 -7.34 -1.33 15.90
C ILE A 40 -5.84 -1.47 16.22
N TYR A 41 -4.95 -1.05 15.32
CA TYR A 41 -3.52 -1.36 15.48
C TYR A 41 -2.81 -0.51 16.56
N ARG A 42 -3.42 0.59 17.01
CA ARG A 42 -2.90 1.40 18.13
C ARG A 42 -3.19 0.78 19.51
N GLN A 43 -3.97 -0.30 19.57
CA GLN A 43 -4.38 -0.97 20.82
C GLN A 43 -3.89 -2.43 20.88
N PRO A 44 -2.56 -2.69 20.90
CA PRO A 44 -2.00 -4.06 20.89
C PRO A 44 -2.33 -4.89 22.14
N HIS A 45 -2.80 -4.25 23.21
CA HIS A 45 -3.29 -4.95 24.41
C HIS A 45 -4.70 -5.54 24.22
N ARG A 46 -5.48 -4.97 23.28
CA ARG A 46 -6.86 -5.38 23.00
C ARG A 46 -6.94 -6.31 21.79
N TYR A 47 -6.12 -6.06 20.77
CA TYR A 47 -6.15 -6.81 19.52
C TYR A 47 -4.88 -7.63 19.30
N ARG A 48 -5.06 -8.83 18.73
CA ARG A 48 -3.94 -9.61 18.20
C ARG A 48 -3.57 -9.07 16.83
N LEU A 49 -2.36 -8.55 16.70
CA LEU A 49 -1.85 -7.97 15.46
C LEU A 49 -0.92 -8.97 14.77
N GLY A 50 -1.10 -9.12 13.46
CA GLY A 50 -0.23 -9.91 12.60
C GLY A 50 0.19 -9.11 11.37
N ASN A 51 1.40 -9.34 10.88
CA ASN A 51 1.91 -8.75 9.64
C ASN A 51 2.24 -9.86 8.65
N VAL A 52 1.69 -9.80 7.45
CA VAL A 52 2.12 -10.62 6.32
C VAL A 52 3.17 -9.81 5.59
N SER A 53 4.44 -10.16 5.79
CA SER A 53 5.55 -9.48 5.13
C SER A 53 5.86 -10.11 3.78
N PHE A 54 6.29 -9.29 2.83
CA PHE A 54 6.98 -9.78 1.64
C PHE A 54 8.35 -10.35 2.02
N HIS A 55 8.90 -11.22 1.19
CA HIS A 55 10.19 -11.88 1.46
C HIS A 55 11.39 -10.92 1.42
N GLU A 56 11.23 -9.77 0.74
CA GLU A 56 12.20 -8.67 0.68
C GLU A 56 11.50 -7.33 0.97
N ASP A 57 12.28 -6.32 1.37
CA ASP A 57 11.74 -4.98 1.55
C ASP A 57 11.62 -4.24 0.20
N GLN A 58 10.40 -4.18 -0.32
CA GLN A 58 10.00 -3.47 -1.53
C GLN A 58 9.20 -2.20 -1.21
N SER A 59 9.21 -1.74 0.05
CA SER A 59 8.43 -0.57 0.52
C SER A 59 8.85 0.76 -0.12
N ARG A 60 10.02 0.80 -0.77
CA ARG A 60 10.51 1.96 -1.53
C ARG A 60 9.65 2.30 -2.75
N HIS A 61 8.92 1.33 -3.30
CA HIS A 61 8.12 1.52 -4.51
C HIS A 61 6.79 2.23 -4.17
N ARG A 62 6.47 3.29 -4.92
CA ARG A 62 5.20 4.02 -4.85
C ARG A 62 4.35 3.66 -6.07
N TRP A 63 3.41 2.75 -5.92
CA TRP A 63 2.48 2.31 -6.96
C TRP A 63 1.05 2.72 -6.60
N THR A 64 0.89 4.01 -6.29
CA THR A 64 -0.39 4.65 -5.97
C THR A 64 -0.96 5.34 -7.20
N LEU A 65 -2.13 5.98 -7.07
CA LEU A 65 -2.76 6.76 -8.13
C LEU A 65 -3.33 8.09 -7.57
N ASP A 66 -2.48 8.87 -6.89
CA ASP A 66 -2.90 10.12 -6.23
C ASP A 66 -2.54 11.38 -7.03
N THR A 67 -1.56 11.30 -7.94
CA THR A 67 -1.02 12.44 -8.70
C THR A 67 -0.92 12.15 -10.21
N PRO A 68 -0.70 13.16 -11.06
CA PRO A 68 -0.44 12.94 -12.49
C PRO A 68 0.78 12.05 -12.77
N GLU A 69 1.83 12.15 -11.94
CA GLU A 69 3.05 11.34 -12.07
C GLU A 69 2.81 9.89 -11.66
N ASP A 70 2.02 9.66 -10.61
CA ASP A 70 1.53 8.33 -10.25
C ASP A 70 0.77 7.69 -11.44
N TYR A 71 -0.09 8.49 -12.11
CA TYR A 71 -0.81 8.05 -13.30
C TYR A 71 0.13 7.71 -14.47
N ASP A 72 1.12 8.57 -14.78
CA ASP A 72 2.13 8.30 -15.82
C ASP A 72 2.87 6.98 -15.55
N LEU A 73 3.26 6.74 -14.30
CA LEU A 73 3.92 5.49 -13.91
C LEU A 73 3.02 4.27 -14.17
N ILE A 74 1.77 4.30 -13.69
CA ILE A 74 0.83 3.18 -13.87
C ILE A 74 0.54 2.92 -15.36
N CYS A 75 0.38 3.97 -16.17
CA CYS A 75 0.24 3.85 -17.62
C CYS A 75 1.44 3.13 -18.23
N ARG A 76 2.67 3.57 -17.94
CA ARG A 76 3.87 2.93 -18.50
C ARG A 76 4.04 1.48 -18.08
N ILE A 77 3.80 1.15 -16.81
CA ILE A 77 3.84 -0.24 -16.32
C ILE A 77 2.84 -1.08 -17.12
N THR A 78 1.60 -0.60 -17.25
CA THR A 78 0.52 -1.29 -17.95
C THR A 78 0.84 -1.48 -19.44
N GLU A 79 1.31 -0.44 -20.13
CA GLU A 79 1.68 -0.50 -21.55
C GLU A 79 2.81 -1.50 -21.83
N LEU A 80 3.77 -1.63 -20.90
CA LEU A 80 4.92 -2.52 -21.07
C LEU A 80 4.61 -4.00 -20.78
N LEU A 81 3.68 -4.27 -19.85
CA LEU A 81 3.36 -5.60 -19.36
C LEU A 81 2.07 -6.16 -19.94
N TYR A 82 0.98 -5.39 -19.95
CA TYR A 82 -0.36 -5.87 -20.27
C TYR A 82 -0.49 -6.51 -21.66
N PRO A 83 0.11 -5.98 -22.74
CA PRO A 83 0.05 -6.62 -24.06
C PRO A 83 0.73 -7.99 -24.12
N LYS A 84 1.67 -8.28 -23.20
CA LYS A 84 2.42 -9.54 -23.15
C LYS A 84 1.80 -10.53 -22.16
N ASN A 85 1.34 -10.01 -21.01
CA ASN A 85 0.71 -10.79 -19.96
C ASN A 85 -0.37 -9.93 -19.28
N PRO A 86 -1.66 -10.09 -19.62
CA PRO A 86 -2.75 -9.35 -18.96
C PRO A 86 -2.94 -9.67 -17.47
N MET A 87 -2.36 -10.77 -17.00
CA MET A 87 -2.43 -11.26 -15.61
C MET A 87 -1.07 -11.13 -14.91
N PHE A 88 -0.30 -10.10 -15.25
CA PHE A 88 1.00 -9.86 -14.63
C PHE A 88 0.88 -9.67 -13.11
N THR A 89 1.89 -10.11 -12.37
CA THR A 89 1.92 -10.05 -10.90
C THR A 89 2.76 -8.88 -10.39
N LEU A 90 2.81 -8.72 -9.07
CA LEU A 90 3.74 -7.81 -8.41
C LEU A 90 5.20 -8.11 -8.80
N GLU A 91 5.57 -9.39 -8.85
CA GLU A 91 6.92 -9.83 -9.22
C GLU A 91 7.28 -9.46 -10.66
N ASP A 92 6.32 -9.55 -11.60
CA ASP A 92 6.52 -9.09 -12.98
C ASP A 92 6.82 -7.58 -13.04
N ILE A 93 6.18 -6.78 -12.18
CA ILE A 93 6.46 -5.34 -12.06
C ILE A 93 7.85 -5.12 -11.44
N LEU A 94 8.26 -5.89 -10.43
CA LEU A 94 9.61 -5.77 -9.87
C LEU A 94 10.69 -6.06 -10.93
N VAL A 95 10.53 -7.12 -11.72
CA VAL A 95 11.42 -7.43 -12.85
C VAL A 95 11.42 -6.31 -13.89
N LEU A 96 10.26 -5.67 -14.14
CA LEU A 96 10.19 -4.51 -15.02
C LEU A 96 11.05 -3.35 -14.50
N PHE A 97 11.03 -3.06 -13.19
CA PHE A 97 11.83 -2.00 -12.57
C PHE A 97 13.33 -2.28 -12.59
N GLU A 98 13.74 -3.55 -12.51
CA GLU A 98 15.15 -3.93 -12.71
C GLU A 98 15.61 -3.62 -14.14
N LYS A 99 14.73 -3.83 -15.12
CA LYS A 99 15.02 -3.58 -16.54
C LYS A 99 14.92 -2.10 -16.92
N TYR A 100 14.03 -1.35 -16.27
CA TYR A 100 13.79 0.07 -16.52
C TYR A 100 13.84 0.88 -15.22
N PRO A 101 15.03 1.10 -14.63
CA PRO A 101 15.18 1.80 -13.35
C PRO A 101 14.60 3.22 -13.34
N ASP A 102 14.55 3.89 -14.51
CA ASP A 102 14.00 5.24 -14.66
C ASP A 102 12.51 5.33 -14.31
N LEU A 103 11.77 4.22 -14.33
CA LEU A 103 10.38 4.17 -13.86
C LEU A 103 10.26 4.63 -12.40
N PHE A 104 11.27 4.34 -11.58
CA PHE A 104 11.29 4.78 -10.19
C PHE A 104 11.30 6.30 -10.06
N LEU A 105 11.93 7.01 -10.99
CA LEU A 105 12.13 8.46 -10.92
C LEU A 105 10.86 9.26 -11.18
N ILE A 106 9.86 8.66 -11.84
CA ILE A 106 8.63 9.33 -12.28
C ILE A 106 7.92 9.99 -11.10
N ASN A 107 7.74 9.26 -10.00
CA ASN A 107 7.04 9.74 -8.80
C ASN A 107 7.91 9.73 -7.54
N ALA A 108 9.23 9.51 -7.65
CA ALA A 108 10.15 9.45 -6.50
C ALA A 108 10.16 10.73 -5.63
N HIS A 109 9.87 11.90 -6.23
CA HIS A 109 9.86 13.18 -5.54
C HIS A 109 8.56 13.47 -4.79
N ILE A 110 7.52 12.63 -4.96
CA ILE A 110 6.24 12.81 -4.32
C ILE A 110 6.33 12.36 -2.87
N SER A 111 6.17 13.32 -1.97
CA SER A 111 6.08 13.05 -0.54
C SER A 111 4.69 12.50 -0.20
N GLN A 112 4.66 11.35 0.47
CA GLN A 112 3.41 10.83 1.01
C GLN A 112 2.84 11.83 2.01
N LYS A 113 1.55 12.17 1.87
CA LYS A 113 0.86 13.00 2.87
C LYS A 113 0.92 12.30 4.23
N GLU A 114 1.37 13.03 5.24
CA GLU A 114 1.29 12.56 6.62
C GLU A 114 -0.17 12.50 7.07
N PHE A 115 -0.53 11.42 7.75
CA PHE A 115 -1.82 11.30 8.42
C PHE A 115 -1.90 12.41 9.49
N ARG A 116 -2.85 13.33 9.35
CA ARG A 116 -3.16 14.37 10.34
C ARG A 116 -4.35 13.96 11.18
#